data_AF-A0A927YGI0-F1
#
_entry.id   AF-A0A927YGI0-F1
#
_cell.length_a   1.000
_cell.length_b   1.000
_cell.length_c   1.000
_cell.angle_alpha   90.00
_cell.angle_beta   90.00
_cell.angle_gamma   90.00
#
_symmetry.space_group_name_H-M   'P 1'
#
loop_
_entity.id
_entity.type
_entity.pdbx_description
1 polymer ?
#
loop_
_entity_poly.entity_id
_entity_poly.type
_entity_poly.pdbx_seq_one_letter_code
_entity_poly.pdbx_strand_id
1 'polypeptide(L)'
;MMMKHAMKGYLITGIILLAIGIGCASAGFRVLWKAGHVSQSVFSVGSDDLQNGNWYDGRNNLLLDWYGETEDGRYYVTVTGDKEPKYMGYYVPAAEINQAERIAEETRAMWFGKTKEYPKEYLNGIGYMADMTEDEKQCFDEYMAEGAKSDLSGYLVYRTFHKVSPWQAVKENGDDTMLYFGALMIVLAIFAFFYWIIGGYRFDVTKVMKQYGITEEMLASDMYYSRREKAVWFGEKYALFWGVFLTKLFQYDQLIWAYLKITSTRHTMYGIIPLGTSKSYELVIVDRDNKEKKIYVRTQQAGEDLLMQLTAMAPYIYSGYDESLMQARKNHFSEMIARVDEERQRRLTKDTLNTFPV
;
A
#
# COMPACT_ATOMS: atom_id res chain seq x y z
N MET A 1 26.20 -13.41 14.58
CA MET A 1 25.50 -12.24 15.18
C MET A 1 24.85 -11.32 14.13
N MET A 2 25.46 -11.14 12.94
CA MET A 2 24.96 -10.32 11.81
C MET A 2 23.55 -10.73 11.29
N MET A 3 23.25 -12.03 11.18
CA MET A 3 21.91 -12.50 10.75
C MET A 3 20.77 -11.98 11.62
N LYS A 4 20.98 -11.81 12.94
CA LYS A 4 19.90 -11.52 13.88
C LYS A 4 19.34 -10.10 13.73
N HIS A 5 20.15 -9.13 13.29
CA HIS A 5 19.71 -7.74 13.13
C HIS A 5 19.01 -7.52 11.78
N ALA A 6 19.53 -8.12 10.71
CA ALA A 6 18.86 -8.19 9.39
C ALA A 6 17.50 -8.86 9.48
N MET A 7 17.46 -10.02 10.13
CA MET A 7 16.23 -10.73 10.38
C MET A 7 15.19 -9.89 11.12
N LYS A 8 15.60 -9.19 12.19
CA LYS A 8 14.67 -8.31 12.93
C LYS A 8 14.11 -7.18 12.05
N GLY A 9 14.92 -6.56 11.20
CA GLY A 9 14.47 -5.47 10.32
C GLY A 9 13.38 -5.92 9.34
N TYR A 10 13.67 -6.95 8.52
CA TYR A 10 12.71 -7.46 7.53
C TYR A 10 11.46 -8.06 8.17
N LEU A 11 11.61 -8.76 9.30
CA LEU A 11 10.47 -9.37 10.00
C LEU A 11 9.57 -8.31 10.63
N ILE A 12 10.14 -7.28 11.28
CA ILE A 12 9.36 -6.16 11.83
C ILE A 12 8.65 -5.41 10.71
N THR A 13 9.35 -5.07 9.61
CA THR A 13 8.71 -4.36 8.49
C THR A 13 7.63 -5.20 7.81
N GLY A 14 7.85 -6.51 7.62
CA GLY A 14 6.84 -7.42 7.11
C GLY A 14 5.59 -7.45 7.99
N ILE A 15 5.76 -7.54 9.32
CA ILE A 15 4.63 -7.52 10.27
C ILE A 15 3.88 -6.18 10.22
N ILE A 16 4.59 -5.05 10.16
CA ILE A 16 3.96 -3.73 10.08
C ILE A 16 3.15 -3.58 8.79
N LEU A 17 3.74 -3.95 7.64
CA LEU A 17 3.05 -3.91 6.35
C LEU A 17 1.84 -4.83 6.32
N LEU A 18 1.95 -6.03 6.91
CA LEU A 18 0.84 -6.96 7.03
C LEU A 18 -0.28 -6.38 7.91
N ALA A 19 0.05 -5.80 9.06
CA ALA A 19 -0.92 -5.20 9.97
C ALA A 19 -1.67 -4.02 9.31
N ILE A 20 -0.95 -3.13 8.62
CA ILE A 20 -1.54 -2.02 7.86
C ILE A 20 -2.42 -2.58 6.74
N GLY A 21 -1.91 -3.56 5.99
CA GLY A 21 -2.61 -4.18 4.88
C GLY A 21 -3.93 -4.82 5.29
N ILE A 22 -3.92 -5.59 6.39
CA ILE A 22 -5.13 -6.19 6.97
C ILE A 22 -6.09 -5.10 7.46
N GLY A 23 -5.58 -4.05 8.13
CA GLY A 23 -6.38 -2.93 8.59
C GLY A 23 -7.15 -2.26 7.45
N CYS A 24 -6.46 -1.89 6.37
CA CYS A 24 -7.06 -1.26 5.18
C CYS A 24 -8.00 -2.21 4.43
N ALA A 25 -7.63 -3.49 4.26
CA ALA A 25 -8.47 -4.47 3.59
C ALA A 25 -9.75 -4.79 4.38
N SER A 26 -9.72 -4.67 5.72
CA SER A 26 -10.85 -5.02 6.58
C SER A 26 -12.10 -4.15 6.35
N ALA A 27 -11.95 -2.90 5.91
CA ALA A 27 -13.07 -2.00 5.64
C ALA A 27 -13.93 -2.52 4.48
N GLY A 28 -13.36 -2.64 3.28
CA GLY A 28 -14.06 -3.20 2.12
C GLY A 28 -14.44 -4.69 2.30
N PHE A 29 -13.63 -5.46 3.04
CA PHE A 29 -13.97 -6.86 3.32
C PHE A 29 -15.20 -7.00 4.23
N ARG A 30 -15.51 -6.04 5.13
CA ARG A 30 -16.74 -6.10 5.95
C ARG A 30 -18.00 -6.07 5.09
N VAL A 31 -18.03 -5.25 4.04
CA VAL A 31 -19.17 -5.16 3.13
C VAL A 31 -19.35 -6.49 2.39
N LEU A 32 -18.27 -7.03 1.83
CA LEU A 32 -18.27 -8.33 1.16
C LEU A 32 -18.66 -9.47 2.12
N TRP A 33 -18.18 -9.42 3.37
CA TRP A 33 -18.48 -10.42 4.38
C TRP A 33 -19.96 -10.42 4.78
N LYS A 34 -20.54 -9.23 5.02
CA LYS A 34 -21.98 -9.08 5.30
C LYS A 34 -22.83 -9.60 4.15
N ALA A 35 -22.47 -9.24 2.92
CA ALA A 35 -23.14 -9.73 1.72
C ALA A 35 -23.05 -11.25 1.54
N GLY A 36 -21.91 -11.86 1.90
CA GLY A 36 -21.70 -13.31 1.81
C GLY A 36 -22.47 -14.12 2.87
N HIS A 37 -22.94 -13.49 3.94
CA HIS A 37 -23.67 -14.14 5.04
C HIS A 37 -25.17 -13.76 5.07
N VAL A 38 -25.70 -13.29 3.94
CA VAL A 38 -27.13 -13.04 3.79
C VAL A 38 -27.88 -14.37 3.88
N SER A 39 -28.74 -14.49 4.89
CA SER A 39 -29.57 -15.68 5.13
C SER A 39 -31.08 -15.38 5.18
N GLN A 40 -31.45 -14.11 5.25
CA GLN A 40 -32.84 -13.67 5.41
C GLN A 40 -33.31 -12.89 4.18
N SER A 41 -34.54 -13.19 3.74
CA SER A 41 -35.22 -12.41 2.70
C SER A 41 -35.81 -11.14 3.30
N VAL A 42 -35.67 -10.02 2.60
CA VAL A 42 -36.23 -8.72 3.02
C VAL A 42 -37.75 -8.78 3.20
N PHE A 43 -38.41 -9.66 2.45
CA PHE A 43 -39.87 -9.86 2.50
C PHE A 43 -40.31 -10.84 3.59
N SER A 44 -39.38 -11.62 4.16
CA SER A 44 -39.66 -12.57 5.25
C SER A 44 -39.45 -11.97 6.64
N VAL A 45 -38.78 -10.81 6.72
CA VAL A 45 -38.48 -10.10 7.96
C VAL A 45 -39.56 -9.06 8.21
N GLY A 46 -39.98 -8.89 9.47
CA GLY A 46 -40.94 -7.84 9.83
C GLY A 46 -40.39 -6.45 9.51
N SER A 47 -41.25 -5.53 9.07
CA SER A 47 -40.84 -4.15 8.72
C SER A 47 -40.03 -3.44 9.81
N ASP A 48 -40.36 -3.74 11.06
CA ASP A 48 -39.79 -3.11 12.25
C ASP A 48 -38.40 -3.70 12.58
N ASP A 49 -38.12 -4.92 12.09
CA ASP A 49 -36.86 -5.64 12.22
C ASP A 49 -35.88 -5.37 11.06
N LEU A 50 -36.32 -4.67 10.02
CA LEU A 50 -35.43 -4.18 8.96
C LEU A 50 -34.47 -3.16 9.55
N GLN A 51 -33.17 -3.33 9.35
CA GLN A 51 -32.16 -2.45 9.92
C GLN A 51 -31.33 -1.79 8.82
N ASN A 52 -31.09 -0.50 8.97
CA ASN A 52 -30.23 0.27 8.07
C ASN A 52 -28.81 -0.33 8.04
N GLY A 53 -28.24 -0.49 6.84
CA GLY A 53 -26.91 -1.05 6.59
C GLY A 53 -26.80 -2.57 6.70
N ASN A 54 -27.92 -3.28 6.96
CA ASN A 54 -27.96 -4.75 6.88
C ASN A 54 -28.25 -5.21 5.46
N TRP A 55 -27.71 -6.39 5.14
CA TRP A 55 -27.85 -7.02 3.84
C TRP A 55 -28.94 -8.08 3.87
N TYR A 56 -29.75 -8.12 2.81
CA TYR A 56 -30.89 -9.01 2.69
C TYR A 56 -30.97 -9.62 1.29
N ASP A 57 -31.62 -10.77 1.21
CA ASP A 57 -32.01 -11.39 -0.06
C ASP A 57 -33.26 -10.68 -0.57
N GLY A 58 -33.17 -10.13 -1.78
CA GLY A 58 -34.12 -9.20 -2.37
C GLY A 58 -35.04 -9.81 -3.41
N ARG A 59 -35.26 -11.13 -3.39
CA ARG A 59 -36.15 -11.83 -4.33
C ARG A 59 -37.56 -11.26 -4.29
N ASN A 60 -37.85 -10.38 -5.24
CA ASN A 60 -39.11 -9.64 -5.30
C ASN A 60 -39.85 -9.89 -6.60
N ASN A 61 -41.15 -10.14 -6.54
CA ASN A 61 -42.05 -10.19 -7.69
C ASN A 61 -43.25 -9.24 -7.53
N LEU A 62 -43.21 -8.32 -6.57
CA LEU A 62 -44.26 -7.34 -6.34
C LEU A 62 -43.64 -5.95 -6.37
N LEU A 63 -43.86 -5.24 -7.46
CA LEU A 63 -43.51 -3.82 -7.62
C LEU A 63 -44.76 -3.07 -8.06
N LEU A 64 -45.05 -1.91 -7.48
CA LEU A 64 -46.24 -1.15 -7.86
C LEU A 64 -45.95 -0.23 -9.04
N ASP A 65 -45.25 0.86 -8.78
CA ASP A 65 -44.78 1.80 -9.78
C ASP A 65 -43.54 2.52 -9.23
N TRP A 66 -42.91 3.31 -10.07
CA TRP A 66 -41.78 4.12 -9.67
C TRP A 66 -42.19 5.49 -9.13
N TYR A 67 -41.42 5.99 -8.16
CA TYR A 67 -41.63 7.31 -7.54
C TYR A 67 -40.41 8.23 -7.68
N GLY A 68 -39.29 7.72 -8.19
CA GLY A 68 -38.08 8.50 -8.43
C GLY A 68 -37.12 7.79 -9.38
N GLU A 69 -36.28 8.55 -10.08
CA GLU A 69 -35.30 8.05 -11.04
C GLU A 69 -33.97 8.78 -10.87
N THR A 70 -32.88 8.04 -11.02
CA THR A 70 -31.51 8.54 -11.05
C THR A 70 -30.80 8.06 -12.32
N GLU A 71 -29.62 8.58 -12.62
CA GLU A 71 -28.83 8.10 -13.77
C GLU A 71 -28.45 6.61 -13.65
N ASP A 72 -28.33 6.10 -12.42
CA ASP A 72 -27.87 4.75 -12.13
C ASP A 72 -29.01 3.73 -11.91
N GLY A 73 -30.27 4.18 -11.81
CA GLY A 73 -31.39 3.30 -11.52
C GLY A 73 -32.70 4.01 -11.22
N ARG A 74 -33.67 3.25 -10.71
CA ARG A 74 -35.03 3.74 -10.45
C ARG A 74 -35.59 3.19 -9.16
N TYR A 75 -36.34 4.02 -8.44
CA TYR A 75 -36.98 3.71 -7.17
C TYR A 75 -38.43 3.30 -7.40
N TYR A 76 -38.79 2.10 -6.94
CA TYR A 76 -40.12 1.52 -7.01
C TYR A 76 -40.73 1.36 -5.62
N VAL A 77 -42.06 1.40 -5.53
CA VAL A 77 -42.76 1.01 -4.30
C VAL A 77 -42.96 -0.50 -4.30
N THR A 78 -42.61 -1.14 -3.18
CA THR A 78 -42.87 -2.57 -2.93
C THR A 78 -43.64 -2.74 -1.63
N VAL A 79 -44.22 -3.93 -1.44
CA VAL A 79 -44.91 -4.32 -0.21
C VAL A 79 -44.04 -5.28 0.60
N THR A 80 -43.98 -5.07 1.91
CA THR A 80 -43.31 -5.95 2.88
C THR A 80 -44.30 -6.57 3.86
N GLY A 81 -44.02 -7.80 4.30
CA GLY A 81 -44.74 -8.52 5.36
C GLY A 81 -45.90 -9.41 4.89
N ASP A 82 -45.99 -10.61 5.49
CA ASP A 82 -47.05 -11.60 5.22
C ASP A 82 -48.38 -11.33 5.98
N LYS A 83 -48.37 -10.48 7.01
CA LYS A 83 -49.52 -10.30 7.93
C LYS A 83 -50.19 -8.93 7.85
N GLU A 84 -49.40 -7.86 7.73
CA GLU A 84 -49.88 -6.49 7.53
C GLU A 84 -49.05 -5.86 6.41
N PRO A 85 -49.63 -5.60 5.23
CA PRO A 85 -48.87 -5.09 4.10
C PRO A 85 -48.41 -3.67 4.39
N LYS A 86 -47.10 -3.46 4.46
CA LYS A 86 -46.50 -2.13 4.57
C LYS A 86 -45.75 -1.78 3.29
N TYR A 87 -45.73 -0.51 2.92
CA TYR A 87 -45.08 0.00 1.72
C TYR A 87 -43.68 0.49 2.03
N MET A 88 -42.71 0.08 1.23
CA MET A 88 -41.32 0.50 1.34
C MET A 88 -40.73 0.76 -0.05
N GLY A 89 -39.57 1.42 -0.10
CA GLY A 89 -38.84 1.64 -1.33
C GLY A 89 -38.08 0.40 -1.79
N TYR A 90 -37.93 0.25 -3.10
CA TYR A 90 -37.11 -0.77 -3.75
C TYR A 90 -36.35 -0.14 -4.91
N TYR A 91 -35.04 0.01 -4.76
CA TYR A 91 -34.19 0.57 -5.80
C TYR A 91 -33.68 -0.52 -6.74
N VAL A 92 -33.87 -0.30 -8.04
CA VAL A 92 -33.48 -1.20 -9.13
C VAL A 92 -32.39 -0.54 -9.97
N PRO A 93 -31.25 -1.21 -10.22
CA PRO A 93 -30.21 -0.67 -11.08
C PRO A 93 -30.67 -0.56 -12.54
N ALA A 94 -30.14 0.42 -13.28
CA ALA A 94 -30.55 0.74 -14.66
C ALA A 94 -30.59 -0.48 -15.59
N ALA A 95 -29.66 -1.42 -15.42
CA ALA A 95 -29.58 -2.66 -16.21
C ALA A 95 -30.82 -3.57 -16.10
N GLU A 96 -31.61 -3.43 -15.04
CA GLU A 96 -32.76 -4.29 -14.73
C GLU A 96 -34.11 -3.55 -14.77
N ILE A 97 -34.12 -2.27 -15.15
CA ILE A 97 -35.36 -1.47 -15.22
C ILE A 97 -36.40 -2.12 -16.12
N ASN A 98 -36.02 -2.61 -17.31
CA ASN A 98 -36.96 -3.27 -18.23
C ASN A 98 -37.63 -4.51 -17.60
N GLN A 99 -36.95 -5.20 -16.68
CA GLN A 99 -37.53 -6.32 -15.96
C GLN A 99 -38.44 -5.84 -14.83
N ALA A 100 -38.03 -4.82 -14.09
CA ALA A 100 -38.84 -4.19 -13.06
C ALA A 100 -40.16 -3.62 -13.61
N GLU A 101 -40.14 -2.99 -14.78
CA GLU A 101 -41.32 -2.45 -15.46
C GLU A 101 -42.33 -3.55 -15.82
N ARG A 102 -41.86 -4.71 -16.32
CA ARG A 102 -42.74 -5.87 -16.59
C ARG A 102 -43.40 -6.37 -15.31
N ILE A 103 -42.61 -6.52 -14.23
CA ILE A 103 -43.13 -6.94 -12.93
C ILE A 103 -44.14 -5.91 -12.39
N ALA A 104 -43.88 -4.62 -12.56
CA ALA A 104 -44.79 -3.55 -12.16
C ALA A 104 -46.11 -3.60 -12.96
N GLU A 105 -46.05 -3.81 -14.27
CA GLU A 105 -47.24 -3.96 -15.11
C GLU A 105 -48.07 -5.20 -14.72
N GLU A 106 -47.42 -6.34 -14.49
CA GLU A 106 -48.09 -7.56 -14.02
C GLU A 106 -48.72 -7.37 -12.64
N THR A 107 -48.01 -6.72 -11.72
CA THR A 107 -48.51 -6.40 -10.37
C THR A 107 -49.73 -5.48 -10.45
N ARG A 108 -49.68 -4.47 -11.33
CA ARG A 108 -50.79 -3.56 -11.58
C ARG A 108 -52.00 -4.29 -12.14
N ALA A 109 -51.80 -5.22 -13.07
CA ALA A 109 -52.87 -6.05 -13.63
C ALA A 109 -53.54 -6.93 -12.56
N MET A 110 -52.75 -7.48 -11.63
CA MET A 110 -53.26 -8.21 -10.47
C MET A 110 -54.07 -7.29 -9.54
N TRP A 111 -53.54 -6.12 -9.19
CA TRP A 111 -54.16 -5.20 -8.22
C TRP A 111 -55.50 -4.62 -8.70
N PHE A 112 -55.63 -4.37 -10.00
CA PHE A 112 -56.90 -3.94 -10.61
C PHE A 112 -57.83 -5.10 -11.01
N GLY A 113 -57.52 -6.33 -10.58
CA GLY A 113 -58.38 -7.50 -10.77
C GLY A 113 -58.46 -8.01 -12.22
N LYS A 114 -57.52 -7.63 -13.09
CA LYS A 114 -57.44 -8.16 -14.47
C LYS A 114 -56.89 -9.58 -14.50
N THR A 115 -56.08 -9.95 -13.51
CA THR A 115 -55.51 -11.30 -13.31
C THR A 115 -55.62 -11.70 -11.84
N LYS A 116 -55.67 -13.01 -11.56
CA LYS A 116 -55.62 -13.57 -10.20
C LYS A 116 -54.28 -14.23 -9.86
N GLU A 117 -53.38 -14.29 -10.84
CA GLU A 117 -52.05 -14.88 -10.67
C GLU A 117 -51.05 -13.82 -10.26
N TYR A 118 -50.17 -14.16 -9.32
CA TYR A 118 -49.02 -13.33 -8.97
C TYR A 118 -48.05 -13.24 -10.15
N PRO A 119 -47.29 -12.13 -10.26
CA PRO A 119 -46.23 -12.01 -11.26
C PRO A 119 -45.26 -13.19 -11.17
N LYS A 120 -44.94 -13.79 -12.32
CA LYS A 120 -44.11 -15.01 -12.41
C LYS A 120 -42.62 -14.68 -12.48
N GLU A 121 -42.28 -13.47 -12.92
CA GLU A 121 -40.91 -12.97 -12.94
C GLU A 121 -40.50 -12.43 -11.57
N TYR A 122 -39.25 -12.71 -11.18
CA TYR A 122 -38.65 -12.20 -9.96
C TYR A 122 -37.41 -11.37 -10.27
N LEU A 123 -37.28 -10.22 -9.60
CA LEU A 123 -36.00 -9.55 -9.43
C LEU A 123 -35.22 -10.30 -8.36
N ASN A 124 -34.25 -11.09 -8.81
CA ASN A 124 -33.36 -11.83 -7.92
C ASN A 124 -32.09 -11.01 -7.66
N GLY A 125 -31.67 -10.93 -6.41
CA GLY A 125 -30.41 -10.30 -6.06
C GLY A 125 -30.31 -10.03 -4.57
N ILE A 126 -29.09 -9.72 -4.15
CA ILE A 126 -28.82 -9.22 -2.81
C ILE A 126 -28.72 -7.70 -2.84
N GLY A 127 -28.89 -7.11 -1.67
CA GLY A 127 -28.84 -5.67 -1.50
C GLY A 127 -28.78 -5.30 -0.03
N TYR A 128 -28.71 -4.00 0.24
CA TYR A 128 -28.72 -3.49 1.60
C TYR A 128 -29.95 -2.61 1.84
N MET A 129 -30.43 -2.58 3.08
CA MET A 129 -31.47 -1.62 3.48
C MET A 129 -30.83 -0.29 3.83
N ALA A 130 -31.38 0.80 3.29
CA ALA A 130 -31.04 2.16 3.68
C ALA A 130 -32.28 2.87 4.23
N ASP A 131 -32.08 3.78 5.18
CA ASP A 131 -33.14 4.75 5.50
C ASP A 131 -33.24 5.75 4.34
N MET A 132 -34.47 6.09 3.95
CA MET A 132 -34.69 7.07 2.87
C MET A 132 -34.08 8.43 3.26
N THR A 133 -33.50 9.14 2.30
CA THR A 133 -33.08 10.54 2.48
C THR A 133 -34.31 11.46 2.59
N GLU A 134 -34.15 12.71 3.04
CA GLU A 134 -35.28 13.66 3.10
C GLU A 134 -35.93 13.87 1.73
N ASP A 135 -35.11 14.04 0.68
CA ASP A 135 -35.59 14.19 -0.70
C ASP A 135 -36.33 12.94 -1.19
N GLU A 136 -35.80 11.75 -0.90
CA GLU A 136 -36.44 10.50 -1.28
C GLU A 136 -37.76 10.29 -0.55
N LYS A 137 -37.81 10.61 0.75
CA LYS A 137 -39.06 10.54 1.53
C LYS A 137 -40.12 11.46 0.94
N GLN A 138 -39.74 12.67 0.53
CA GLN A 138 -40.67 13.61 -0.09
C GLN A 138 -41.28 13.01 -1.36
N CYS A 139 -40.46 12.49 -2.28
CA CYS A 139 -40.97 11.85 -3.51
C CYS A 139 -41.84 10.61 -3.21
N PHE A 140 -41.46 9.83 -2.20
CA PHE A 140 -42.23 8.66 -1.77
C PHE A 140 -43.60 9.06 -1.20
N ASP A 141 -43.64 10.08 -0.35
CA ASP A 141 -44.88 10.60 0.25
C ASP A 141 -45.81 11.20 -0.81
N GLU A 142 -45.26 11.97 -1.76
CA GLU A 142 -46.02 12.54 -2.88
C GLU A 142 -46.68 11.43 -3.72
N TYR A 143 -45.91 10.40 -4.10
CA TYR A 143 -46.44 9.25 -4.83
C TYR A 143 -47.55 8.51 -4.06
N MET A 144 -47.33 8.26 -2.76
CA MET A 144 -48.32 7.56 -1.93
C MET A 144 -49.58 8.39 -1.69
N ALA A 145 -49.46 9.72 -1.61
CA ALA A 145 -50.59 10.64 -1.46
C ALA A 145 -51.45 10.71 -2.72
N GLU A 146 -50.85 10.67 -3.92
CA GLU A 146 -51.58 10.68 -5.19
C GLU A 146 -52.45 9.42 -5.38
N GLY A 147 -51.99 8.27 -4.87
CA GLY A 147 -52.71 7.00 -4.97
C GLY A 147 -53.77 6.76 -3.89
N ALA A 148 -53.72 7.48 -2.76
CA ALA A 148 -54.49 7.15 -1.56
C ALA A 148 -55.70 8.06 -1.33
N LYS A 149 -56.84 7.46 -0.96
CA LYS A 149 -58.05 8.19 -0.50
C LYS A 149 -58.11 8.38 1.03
N SER A 150 -57.14 7.85 1.77
CA SER A 150 -57.13 7.79 3.24
C SER A 150 -55.70 7.92 3.78
N ASP A 151 -55.56 8.26 5.06
CA ASP A 151 -54.27 8.32 5.76
C ASP A 151 -53.55 6.97 5.73
N LEU A 152 -52.38 6.93 5.09
CA LEU A 152 -51.53 5.75 4.94
C LEU A 152 -50.35 5.72 5.91
N SER A 153 -50.19 6.73 6.78
CA SER A 153 -49.00 6.90 7.63
C SER A 153 -48.61 5.66 8.44
N GLY A 154 -49.58 4.86 8.90
CA GLY A 154 -49.34 3.60 9.64
C GLY A 154 -48.83 2.42 8.79
N TYR A 155 -48.87 2.54 7.46
CA TYR A 155 -48.46 1.52 6.52
C TYR A 155 -47.14 1.86 5.79
N LEU A 156 -46.56 3.03 6.04
CA LEU A 156 -45.33 3.47 5.38
C LEU A 156 -44.10 3.05 6.18
N VAL A 157 -43.11 2.51 5.47
CA VAL A 157 -41.79 2.18 5.99
C VAL A 157 -40.79 3.01 5.22
N TYR A 158 -40.23 4.02 5.86
CA TYR A 158 -39.29 4.97 5.26
C TYR A 158 -37.88 4.40 5.09
N ARG A 159 -37.80 3.25 4.43
CA ARG A 159 -36.57 2.56 4.10
C ARG A 159 -36.64 2.00 2.69
N THR A 160 -35.49 1.94 2.05
CA THR A 160 -35.35 1.47 0.68
C THR A 160 -34.39 0.30 0.62
N PHE A 161 -34.82 -0.77 -0.04
CA PHE A 161 -33.93 -1.87 -0.37
C PHE A 161 -33.13 -1.50 -1.62
N HIS A 162 -31.81 -1.35 -1.49
CA HIS A 162 -30.90 -1.08 -2.59
C HIS A 162 -30.39 -2.38 -3.17
N LYS A 163 -30.98 -2.82 -4.29
CA LYS A 163 -30.49 -3.98 -5.04
C LYS A 163 -29.18 -3.63 -5.74
N VAL A 164 -28.06 -4.11 -5.20
CA VAL A 164 -26.73 -3.78 -5.69
C VAL A 164 -25.77 -4.94 -5.50
N SER A 165 -24.82 -5.10 -6.41
CA SER A 165 -23.76 -6.09 -6.20
C SER A 165 -22.87 -5.67 -5.02
N PRO A 166 -22.34 -6.61 -4.22
CA PRO A 166 -21.45 -6.29 -3.10
C PRO A 166 -20.23 -5.47 -3.53
N TRP A 167 -19.76 -5.70 -4.74
CA TRP A 167 -18.62 -4.98 -5.30
C TRP A 167 -18.96 -3.54 -5.70
N GLN A 168 -20.15 -3.29 -6.23
CA GLN A 168 -20.63 -1.93 -6.48
C GLN A 168 -20.80 -1.18 -5.17
N ALA A 169 -21.37 -1.80 -4.13
CA ALA A 169 -21.50 -1.19 -2.81
C ALA A 169 -20.13 -0.83 -2.19
N VAL A 170 -19.09 -1.64 -2.39
CA VAL A 170 -17.72 -1.29 -1.95
C VAL A 170 -17.19 -0.06 -2.69
N LYS A 171 -17.50 0.09 -3.98
CA LYS A 171 -17.09 1.25 -4.78
C LYS A 171 -17.84 2.52 -4.41
N GLU A 172 -19.16 2.44 -4.25
CA GLU A 172 -20.01 3.56 -3.86
C GLU A 172 -19.61 4.14 -2.50
N ASN A 173 -19.19 3.28 -1.57
CA ASN A 173 -18.67 3.71 -0.26
C ASN A 173 -17.22 4.25 -0.31
N GLY A 174 -16.54 4.20 -1.46
CA GLY A 174 -15.13 4.60 -1.60
C GLY A 174 -14.13 3.67 -0.90
N ASP A 175 -14.59 2.49 -0.47
CA ASP A 175 -13.79 1.50 0.25
C ASP A 175 -12.88 0.67 -0.69
N ASP A 176 -13.11 0.76 -2.01
CA ASP A 176 -12.35 0.06 -3.04
C ASP A 176 -10.86 0.45 -3.02
N THR A 177 -10.57 1.74 -2.85
CA THR A 177 -9.21 2.29 -2.79
C THR A 177 -8.46 1.75 -1.58
N MET A 178 -9.13 1.63 -0.42
CA MET A 178 -8.55 1.04 0.78
C MET A 178 -8.30 -0.46 0.62
N LEU A 179 -9.19 -1.17 -0.07
CA LEU A 179 -9.05 -2.59 -0.35
C LEU A 179 -7.86 -2.86 -1.29
N TYR A 180 -7.70 -2.07 -2.36
CA TYR A 180 -6.55 -2.16 -3.27
C TYR A 180 -5.23 -1.84 -2.56
N PHE A 181 -5.20 -0.77 -1.77
CA PHE A 181 -4.02 -0.40 -1.01
C PHE A 181 -3.66 -1.48 0.03
N GLY A 182 -4.67 -2.02 0.73
CA GLY A 182 -4.50 -3.11 1.68
C GLY A 182 -3.91 -4.37 1.03
N ALA A 183 -4.45 -4.77 -0.12
CA ALA A 183 -3.95 -5.91 -0.90
C ALA A 183 -2.49 -5.71 -1.34
N LEU A 184 -2.14 -4.51 -1.82
CA LEU A 184 -0.75 -4.18 -2.20
C LEU A 184 0.20 -4.30 -1.00
N MET A 185 -0.18 -3.80 0.17
CA MET A 185 0.64 -3.90 1.38
C MET A 185 0.85 -5.35 1.82
N ILE A 186 -0.19 -6.20 1.72
CA ILE A 186 -0.07 -7.64 2.01
C ILE A 186 0.91 -8.31 1.05
N VAL A 187 0.82 -8.02 -0.25
CA VAL A 187 1.76 -8.56 -1.26
C VAL A 187 3.20 -8.13 -0.96
N LEU A 188 3.42 -6.86 -0.61
CA LEU A 188 4.74 -6.36 -0.22
C LEU A 188 5.26 -7.01 1.06
N ALA A 189 4.38 -7.25 2.05
CA ALA A 189 4.74 -7.96 3.27
C ALA A 189 5.19 -9.40 2.98
N ILE A 190 4.45 -10.11 2.14
CA ILE A 190 4.79 -11.47 1.69
C ILE A 190 6.12 -11.46 0.94
N PHE A 191 6.31 -10.51 0.02
CA PHE A 191 7.56 -10.38 -0.72
C PHE A 191 8.76 -10.13 0.21
N ALA A 192 8.64 -9.21 1.18
CA ALA A 192 9.69 -8.94 2.16
C ALA A 192 10.03 -10.18 2.98
N PHE A 193 9.03 -10.99 3.34
CA PHE A 193 9.21 -12.25 4.05
C PHE A 193 9.97 -13.30 3.21
N PHE A 194 9.58 -13.51 1.95
CA PHE A 194 10.28 -14.44 1.05
C PHE A 194 11.70 -13.98 0.70
N TYR A 195 11.88 -12.67 0.45
CA TYR A 195 13.20 -12.10 0.19
C TYR A 195 14.16 -12.33 1.37
N TRP A 196 13.64 -12.29 2.60
CA TRP A 196 14.40 -12.65 3.79
C TRP A 196 14.74 -14.15 3.84
N ILE A 197 13.77 -15.06 3.63
CA ILE A 197 13.99 -16.52 3.66
C ILE A 197 15.08 -16.93 2.67
N ILE A 198 15.05 -16.39 1.46
CA ILE A 198 16.00 -16.69 0.38
C ILE A 198 17.39 -16.08 0.67
N GLY A 199 17.50 -15.21 1.67
CA GLY A 199 18.75 -14.55 2.02
C GLY A 199 19.12 -13.44 1.05
N GLY A 200 18.14 -12.81 0.39
CA GLY A 200 18.35 -11.72 -0.58
C GLY A 200 19.17 -10.56 0.00
N TYR A 201 19.11 -10.32 1.31
CA TYR A 201 19.96 -9.35 2.01
C TYR A 201 21.47 -9.62 1.88
N ARG A 202 21.89 -10.84 1.51
CA ARG A 202 23.28 -11.23 1.26
C ARG A 202 23.68 -11.14 -0.21
N PHE A 203 22.75 -10.86 -1.12
CA PHE A 203 23.03 -10.92 -2.55
C PHE A 203 24.16 -9.97 -2.96
N ASP A 204 24.13 -8.72 -2.50
CA ASP A 204 25.19 -7.74 -2.79
C ASP A 204 26.53 -8.13 -2.16
N VAL A 205 26.52 -8.67 -0.93
CA VAL A 205 27.74 -9.13 -0.25
C VAL A 205 28.34 -10.33 -0.98
N THR A 206 27.53 -11.33 -1.31
CA THR A 206 27.99 -12.53 -2.03
C THR A 206 28.46 -12.20 -3.45
N LYS A 207 27.83 -11.22 -4.12
CA LYS A 207 28.28 -10.70 -5.41
C LYS A 207 29.67 -10.06 -5.31
N VAL A 208 29.89 -9.20 -4.32
CA VAL A 208 31.22 -8.59 -4.08
C VAL A 208 32.25 -9.64 -3.70
N MET A 209 31.89 -10.60 -2.83
CA MET A 209 32.78 -11.69 -2.45
C MET A 209 33.22 -12.54 -3.65
N LYS A 210 32.28 -12.88 -4.55
CA LYS A 210 32.60 -13.58 -5.80
C LYS A 210 33.45 -12.74 -6.75
N GLN A 211 33.17 -11.45 -6.87
CA GLN A 211 33.90 -10.54 -7.77
C GLN A 211 35.38 -10.40 -7.37
N TYR A 212 35.67 -10.33 -6.08
CA TYR A 212 37.01 -10.09 -5.55
C TYR A 212 37.68 -11.35 -4.94
N GLY A 213 37.08 -12.52 -5.13
CA GLY A 213 37.63 -13.78 -4.61
C GLY A 213 37.71 -13.86 -3.08
N ILE A 214 36.84 -13.14 -2.36
CA ILE A 214 36.83 -13.10 -0.90
C ILE A 214 36.08 -14.33 -0.37
N THR A 215 36.75 -15.16 0.44
CA THR A 215 36.10 -16.30 1.10
C THR A 215 35.32 -15.84 2.35
N GLU A 216 34.32 -16.62 2.76
CA GLU A 216 33.58 -16.34 4.00
C GLU A 216 34.48 -16.31 5.23
N GLU A 217 35.51 -17.17 5.26
CA GLU A 217 36.50 -17.21 6.34
C GLU A 217 37.35 -15.95 6.42
N MET A 218 37.81 -15.43 5.27
CA MET A 218 38.57 -14.17 5.21
C MET A 218 37.73 -12.99 5.72
N LEU A 219 36.48 -12.92 5.29
CA LEU A 219 35.56 -11.87 5.75
C LEU A 219 35.24 -12.02 7.25
N ALA A 220 35.03 -13.25 7.73
CA ALA A 220 34.74 -13.51 9.14
C ALA A 220 35.93 -13.15 10.04
N SER A 221 37.15 -13.50 9.63
CA SER A 221 38.39 -13.17 10.34
C SER A 221 38.60 -11.66 10.41
N ASP A 222 38.43 -10.94 9.30
CA ASP A 222 38.57 -9.47 9.25
C ASP A 222 37.51 -8.76 10.10
N MET A 223 36.28 -9.29 10.09
CA MET A 223 35.18 -8.75 10.88
C MET A 223 35.27 -9.08 12.38
N TYR A 224 36.09 -10.06 12.79
CA TYR A 224 36.16 -10.50 14.19
C TYR A 224 36.67 -9.41 15.12
N TYR A 225 37.66 -8.63 14.68
CA TYR A 225 38.21 -7.47 15.40
C TYR A 225 37.68 -6.14 14.86
N SER A 226 36.58 -6.15 14.11
CA SER A 226 36.07 -4.93 13.47
C SER A 226 35.62 -3.89 14.50
N ARG A 227 35.93 -2.62 14.21
CA ARG A 227 35.38 -1.49 14.94
C ARG A 227 33.98 -1.19 14.42
N ARG A 228 33.00 -1.20 15.32
CA ARG A 228 31.61 -0.89 14.97
C ARG A 228 31.34 0.59 15.17
N GLU A 229 30.93 1.27 14.10
CA GLU A 229 30.38 2.61 14.18
C GLU A 229 29.01 2.66 13.52
N LYS A 230 27.97 2.87 14.34
CA LYS A 230 26.58 2.92 13.91
C LYS A 230 26.20 1.66 13.11
N ALA A 231 25.99 1.82 11.80
CA ALA A 231 25.59 0.80 10.85
C ALA A 231 26.75 0.23 10.01
N VAL A 232 27.98 0.72 10.20
CA VAL A 232 29.18 0.24 9.49
C VAL A 232 30.09 -0.52 10.45
N TRP A 233 30.64 -1.62 9.97
CA TRP A 233 31.67 -2.40 10.63
C TRP A 233 32.95 -2.21 9.83
N PHE A 234 33.94 -1.60 10.44
CA PHE A 234 35.24 -1.35 9.82
C PHE A 234 36.21 -2.45 10.30
N GLY A 235 36.50 -3.41 9.42
CA GLY A 235 37.60 -4.34 9.59
C GLY A 235 38.93 -3.72 9.15
N GLU A 236 39.96 -4.54 9.09
CA GLU A 236 41.31 -4.14 8.67
C GLU A 236 41.39 -3.99 7.14
N LYS A 237 40.73 -4.88 6.40
CA LYS A 237 40.76 -4.92 4.93
C LYS A 237 39.42 -4.58 4.30
N TYR A 238 38.32 -4.83 5.00
CA TYR A 238 36.99 -4.64 4.49
C TYR A 238 36.16 -3.73 5.40
N ALA A 239 35.19 -3.04 4.80
CA ALA A 239 34.11 -2.39 5.53
C ALA A 239 32.77 -3.03 5.12
N LEU A 240 31.95 -3.33 6.11
CA LEU A 240 30.61 -3.87 5.91
C LEU A 240 29.58 -2.84 6.39
N PHE A 241 28.80 -2.29 5.45
CA PHE A 241 27.65 -1.47 5.79
C PHE A 241 26.40 -2.34 5.89
N TRP A 242 25.62 -2.10 6.94
CA TRP A 242 24.40 -2.82 7.22
C TRP A 242 23.20 -1.88 7.39
N GLY A 243 22.32 -1.85 6.39
CA GLY A 243 21.04 -1.14 6.39
C GLY A 243 19.84 -2.09 6.39
N VAL A 244 18.64 -1.54 6.62
CA VAL A 244 17.37 -2.31 6.71
C VAL A 244 17.11 -3.11 5.42
N PHE A 245 17.46 -2.55 4.25
CA PHE A 245 17.25 -3.18 2.95
C PHE A 245 18.52 -3.42 2.12
N LEU A 246 19.67 -2.96 2.60
CA LEU A 246 20.91 -2.94 1.83
C LEU A 246 22.08 -3.34 2.73
N THR A 247 22.74 -4.44 2.38
CA THR A 247 24.04 -4.79 2.98
C THR A 247 25.10 -4.60 1.91
N LYS A 248 26.10 -3.76 2.17
CA LYS A 248 27.16 -3.48 1.19
C LYS A 248 28.51 -3.84 1.78
N LEU A 249 29.31 -4.54 0.99
CA LEU A 249 30.70 -4.87 1.30
C LEU A 249 31.63 -3.98 0.46
N PHE A 250 32.64 -3.43 1.12
CA PHE A 250 33.68 -2.61 0.53
C PHE A 250 35.02 -3.24 0.87
N GLN A 251 35.91 -3.28 -0.12
CA GLN A 251 37.32 -3.59 0.08
C GLN A 251 38.08 -2.27 -0.06
N TYR A 252 38.89 -1.91 0.93
CA TYR A 252 39.58 -0.62 0.94
C TYR A 252 40.47 -0.44 -0.30
N ASP A 253 41.13 -1.51 -0.74
CA ASP A 253 42.02 -1.53 -1.91
C ASP A 253 41.34 -1.12 -3.21
N GLN A 254 40.02 -1.27 -3.29
CA GLN A 254 39.22 -0.96 -4.47
C GLN A 254 38.65 0.46 -4.44
N LEU A 255 38.87 1.21 -3.36
CA LEU A 255 38.32 2.55 -3.19
C LEU A 255 39.24 3.60 -3.82
N ILE A 256 38.64 4.54 -4.56
CA ILE A 256 39.36 5.65 -5.19
C ILE A 256 38.98 6.98 -4.54
N TRP A 257 37.69 7.19 -4.30
CA TRP A 257 37.19 8.46 -3.80
C TRP A 257 35.98 8.24 -2.89
N ALA A 258 35.91 8.98 -1.79
CA ALA A 258 34.74 9.01 -0.93
C ALA A 258 34.36 10.45 -0.55
N TYR A 259 33.06 10.75 -0.56
CA TYR A 259 32.56 12.08 -0.18
C TYR A 259 31.13 12.03 0.36
N LEU A 260 30.77 13.02 1.18
CA LEU A 260 29.41 13.20 1.66
C LEU A 260 28.61 14.03 0.65
N LYS A 261 27.49 13.48 0.18
CA LYS A 261 26.52 14.16 -0.66
C LYS A 261 25.32 14.58 0.18
N ILE A 262 24.97 15.86 0.09
CA ILE A 262 23.78 16.43 0.75
C ILE A 262 22.78 16.80 -0.35
N THR A 263 21.61 16.16 -0.35
CA THR A 263 20.55 16.47 -1.32
C THR A 263 19.42 17.20 -0.60
N SER A 264 19.12 18.43 -1.04
CA SER A 264 17.97 19.19 -0.54
C SER A 264 16.80 19.04 -1.50
N THR A 265 15.73 18.39 -1.05
CA THR A 265 14.50 18.18 -1.83
C THR A 265 13.47 19.20 -1.38
N ARG A 266 13.02 20.05 -2.31
CA ARG A 266 11.93 21.01 -2.05
C ARG A 266 10.60 20.33 -2.36
N HIS A 267 9.72 20.28 -1.38
CA HIS A 267 8.37 19.75 -1.53
C HIS A 267 7.44 20.89 -1.95
N THR A 268 6.67 20.68 -3.02
CA THR A 268 5.71 21.66 -3.52
C THR A 268 4.35 21.00 -3.76
N MET A 269 3.27 21.60 -3.26
CA MET A 269 1.91 21.25 -3.64
C MET A 269 1.61 21.88 -5.01
N TYR A 270 1.07 21.08 -5.92
CA TYR A 270 0.72 21.50 -7.30
C TYR A 270 1.88 22.18 -8.05
N GLY A 271 3.14 21.88 -7.69
CA GLY A 271 4.34 22.49 -8.29
C GLY A 271 4.61 23.94 -7.88
N ILE A 272 3.72 24.59 -7.12
CA ILE A 272 3.77 26.05 -6.88
C ILE A 272 3.85 26.38 -5.39
N ILE A 273 3.12 25.66 -4.53
CA ILE A 273 3.03 26.01 -3.10
C ILE A 273 4.14 25.29 -2.34
N PRO A 274 5.15 25.97 -1.78
CA PRO A 274 6.21 25.30 -1.04
C PRO A 274 5.65 24.71 0.27
N LEU A 275 5.76 23.39 0.41
CA LEU A 275 5.35 22.64 1.62
C LEU A 275 6.50 22.47 2.61
N GLY A 276 7.75 22.64 2.15
CA GLY A 276 8.94 22.53 2.98
C GLY A 276 10.15 22.04 2.21
N THR A 277 11.27 21.85 2.91
CA THR A 277 12.50 21.27 2.34
C THR A 277 12.96 20.12 3.22
N SER A 278 13.18 18.94 2.64
CA SER A 278 13.85 17.83 3.33
C SER A 278 15.29 17.72 2.86
N LYS A 279 16.20 17.36 3.76
CA LYS A 279 17.60 17.05 3.44
C LYS A 279 17.83 15.55 3.57
N SER A 280 18.47 14.95 2.58
CA SER A 280 19.03 13.59 2.67
C SER A 280 20.54 13.64 2.62
N TYR A 281 21.17 12.75 3.38
CA TYR A 281 22.62 12.65 3.52
C TYR A 281 23.07 11.28 3.05
N GLU A 282 24.05 11.24 2.15
CA GLU A 282 24.56 10.01 1.55
C GLU A 282 26.08 10.04 1.50
N LEU A 283 26.75 9.04 2.08
CA LEU A 283 28.17 8.81 1.82
C LEU A 283 28.30 8.09 0.47
N VAL A 284 28.96 8.74 -0.48
CA VAL A 284 29.23 8.20 -1.81
C VAL A 284 30.65 7.69 -1.84
N ILE A 285 30.82 6.44 -2.26
CA ILE A 285 32.11 5.80 -2.43
C ILE A 285 32.23 5.39 -3.90
N VAL A 286 33.34 5.77 -4.54
CA VAL A 286 33.68 5.43 -5.92
C VAL A 286 34.76 4.35 -5.91
N ASP A 287 34.49 3.24 -6.58
CA ASP A 287 35.45 2.14 -6.73
C ASP A 287 36.29 2.27 -8.02
N ARG A 288 37.28 1.38 -8.17
CA ARG A 288 38.15 1.30 -9.36
C ARG A 288 37.42 1.04 -10.68
N ASP A 289 36.19 0.51 -10.65
CA ASP A 289 35.35 0.34 -11.84
C ASP A 289 34.58 1.64 -12.18
N ASN A 290 34.88 2.75 -11.51
CA ASN A 290 34.16 4.02 -11.57
C ASN A 290 32.69 3.93 -11.13
N LYS A 291 32.31 2.89 -10.37
CA LYS A 291 30.94 2.69 -9.90
C LYS A 291 30.73 3.38 -8.56
N GLU A 292 29.57 4.00 -8.41
CA GLU A 292 29.17 4.61 -7.14
C GLU A 292 28.45 3.61 -6.25
N LYS A 293 28.89 3.54 -5.01
CA LYS A 293 28.20 2.86 -3.92
C LYS A 293 27.77 3.92 -2.91
N LYS A 294 26.46 4.09 -2.80
CA LYS A 294 25.83 5.06 -1.89
C LYS A 294 25.42 4.39 -0.58
N ILE A 295 25.71 5.05 0.53
CA ILE A 295 25.33 4.68 1.89
C ILE A 295 24.48 5.81 2.48
N TYR A 296 23.22 5.54 2.78
CA TYR A 296 22.31 6.51 3.38
C TYR A 296 22.59 6.69 4.87
N VAL A 297 22.72 7.94 5.31
CA VAL A 297 22.98 8.30 6.71
C VAL A 297 21.91 9.27 7.23
N ARG A 298 21.59 9.18 8.52
CA ARG A 298 20.49 9.94 9.12
C ARG A 298 20.80 11.43 9.29
N THR A 299 22.06 11.78 9.51
CA THR A 299 22.51 13.15 9.81
C THR A 299 23.81 13.45 9.07
N GLN A 300 24.07 14.73 8.85
CA GLN A 300 25.35 15.20 8.27
C GLN A 300 26.55 14.73 9.09
N GLN A 301 26.51 14.97 10.41
CA GLN A 301 27.56 14.55 11.34
C GLN A 301 27.83 13.05 11.22
N ALA A 302 26.78 12.23 11.07
CA ALA A 302 26.98 10.80 10.92
C ALA A 302 27.65 10.42 9.60
N GLY A 303 27.44 11.18 8.53
CA GLY A 303 28.18 11.02 7.29
C GLY A 303 29.64 11.46 7.41
N GLU A 304 29.90 12.57 8.11
CA GLU A 304 31.25 13.07 8.35
C GLU A 304 32.08 12.13 9.23
N ASP A 305 31.51 11.62 10.33
CA ASP A 305 32.16 10.62 11.20
C ASP A 305 32.56 9.37 10.39
N LEU A 306 31.63 8.86 9.56
CA LEU A 306 31.87 7.68 8.74
C LEU A 306 32.91 7.94 7.64
N LEU A 307 32.89 9.12 7.02
CA LEU A 307 33.91 9.52 6.05
C LEU A 307 35.28 9.59 6.72
N MET A 308 35.37 10.20 7.90
CA MET A 308 36.60 10.30 8.67
C MET A 308 37.15 8.92 9.04
N GLN A 309 36.31 8.00 9.52
CA GLN A 309 36.75 6.63 9.81
C GLN A 309 37.19 5.89 8.54
N LEU A 310 36.46 6.04 7.44
CA LEU A 310 36.83 5.44 6.16
C LEU A 310 38.21 5.94 5.69
N THR A 311 38.47 7.25 5.81
CA THR A 311 39.76 7.84 5.44
C THR A 311 40.89 7.47 6.41
N ALA A 312 40.57 7.16 7.66
CA ALA A 312 41.56 6.66 8.60
C ALA A 312 42.01 5.23 8.24
N MET A 313 41.06 4.38 7.79
CA MET A 313 41.35 3.01 7.36
C MET A 313 41.98 2.94 5.96
N ALA A 314 41.61 3.86 5.06
CA ALA A 314 42.11 3.94 3.69
C ALA A 314 42.68 5.34 3.39
N PRO A 315 43.82 5.73 4.00
CA PRO A 315 44.32 7.11 3.91
C PRO A 315 44.94 7.48 2.56
N TYR A 316 44.99 6.55 1.62
CA TYR A 316 45.49 6.74 0.25
C TYR A 316 44.41 7.19 -0.74
N ILE A 317 43.13 7.17 -0.35
CA ILE A 317 42.02 7.56 -1.23
C ILE A 317 41.79 9.07 -1.21
N TYR A 318 41.13 9.59 -2.24
CA TYR A 318 40.61 10.95 -2.20
C TYR A 318 39.43 11.05 -1.22
N SER A 319 39.34 12.15 -0.47
CA SER A 319 38.28 12.39 0.52
C SER A 319 37.64 13.76 0.37
N GLY A 320 36.31 13.82 0.51
CA GLY A 320 35.55 15.07 0.41
C GLY A 320 35.13 15.39 -1.01
N TYR A 321 34.14 16.27 -1.16
CA TYR A 321 33.68 16.70 -2.49
C TYR A 321 34.48 17.92 -2.94
N ASP A 322 35.01 17.84 -4.15
CA ASP A 322 35.61 18.98 -4.85
C ASP A 322 35.25 18.91 -6.34
N GLU A 323 34.97 20.06 -6.95
CA GLU A 323 34.55 20.12 -8.36
C GLU A 323 35.67 19.65 -9.30
N SER A 324 36.94 19.89 -8.94
CA SER A 324 38.09 19.39 -9.71
C SER A 324 38.21 17.86 -9.62
N LEU A 325 37.90 17.26 -8.46
CA LEU A 325 37.85 15.79 -8.32
C LEU A 325 36.70 15.20 -9.15
N MET A 326 35.56 15.89 -9.21
CA MET A 326 34.45 15.49 -10.08
C MET A 326 34.82 15.57 -11.57
N GLN A 327 35.52 16.62 -11.98
CA GLN A 327 36.02 16.75 -13.36
C GLN A 327 37.10 15.71 -13.68
N ALA A 328 38.04 15.47 -12.77
CA ALA A 328 39.07 14.45 -12.89
C ALA A 328 38.44 13.05 -13.01
N ARG A 329 37.38 12.77 -12.26
CA ARG A 329 36.64 11.52 -12.39
C ARG A 329 35.98 11.34 -13.75
N LYS A 330 35.48 12.42 -14.36
CA LYS A 330 34.83 12.36 -15.68
C LYS A 330 35.85 12.17 -16.81
N ASN A 331 36.98 12.87 -16.74
CA ASN A 331 37.90 13.03 -17.87
C ASN A 331 39.23 12.27 -17.70
N HIS A 332 39.66 11.98 -16.47
CA HIS A 332 41.00 11.49 -16.12
C HIS A 332 40.97 10.39 -15.04
N PHE A 333 39.95 9.53 -15.04
CA PHE A 333 39.76 8.56 -13.95
C PHE A 333 40.94 7.56 -13.80
N SER A 334 41.55 7.14 -14.91
CA SER A 334 42.73 6.27 -14.90
C SER A 334 43.92 6.92 -14.18
N GLU A 335 44.08 8.23 -14.31
CA GLU A 335 45.13 8.98 -13.61
C GLU A 335 44.84 9.07 -12.11
N MET A 336 43.56 9.25 -11.73
CA MET A 336 43.16 9.18 -10.32
C MET A 336 43.50 7.82 -9.70
N ILE A 337 43.23 6.72 -10.40
CA ILE A 337 43.59 5.37 -9.94
C ILE A 337 45.10 5.27 -9.74
N ALA A 338 45.90 5.69 -10.74
CA ALA A 338 47.35 5.64 -10.67
C ALA A 338 47.93 6.42 -9.49
N ARG A 339 47.35 7.60 -9.19
CA ARG A 339 47.76 8.40 -8.02
C ARG A 339 47.40 7.75 -6.69
N VAL A 340 46.23 7.14 -6.59
CA VAL A 340 45.84 6.38 -5.40
C VAL A 340 46.77 5.18 -5.19
N ASP A 341 47.16 4.49 -6.28
CA ASP A 341 48.12 3.38 -6.23
C ASP A 341 49.52 3.82 -5.80
N GLU A 342 50.01 4.93 -6.35
CA GLU A 342 51.30 5.54 -5.98
C GLU A 342 51.33 5.89 -4.48
N GLU A 343 50.29 6.57 -3.99
CA GLU A 343 50.18 6.96 -2.59
C GLU A 343 50.09 5.76 -1.65
N ARG A 344 49.36 4.71 -2.07
CA ARG A 344 49.27 3.46 -1.33
C ARG A 344 50.64 2.78 -1.22
N GLN A 345 51.36 2.64 -2.33
CA GLN A 345 52.70 2.03 -2.34
C GLN A 345 53.67 2.84 -1.48
N ARG A 346 53.66 4.16 -1.60
CA ARG A 346 54.50 5.06 -0.79
C ARG A 346 54.31 4.83 0.71
N ARG A 347 53.06 4.66 1.15
CA ARG A 347 52.73 4.41 2.57
C ARG A 347 53.19 3.03 3.02
N LEU A 348 52.96 2.00 2.21
CA LEU A 348 53.45 0.64 2.50
C LEU A 348 54.98 0.61 2.65
N THR A 349 55.72 1.30 1.79
CA THR A 349 57.19 1.39 1.89
C THR A 349 57.65 2.15 3.14
N LYS A 350 56.94 3.21 3.53
CA LYS A 350 57.28 4.00 4.72
C LYS A 350 57.06 3.22 6.02
N ASP A 351 56.02 2.40 6.09
CA ASP A 351 55.73 1.55 7.25
C ASP A 351 56.75 0.39 7.38
N THR A 352 57.26 -0.14 6.26
CA THR A 352 58.34 -1.15 6.28
C THR A 352 59.69 -0.59 6.73
N LEU A 353 59.97 0.70 6.52
CA LEU A 353 61.22 1.33 6.96
C LEU A 353 61.21 1.68 8.46
N ASN A 354 60.03 1.87 9.06
CA ASN A 354 59.88 2.18 10.49
C ASN A 354 59.81 0.93 11.40
N THR A 355 59.69 -0.28 10.83
CA THR A 355 59.58 -1.54 11.58
C THR A 355 60.91 -2.30 11.74
N PHE A 356 61.98 -1.83 11.10
CA PHE A 356 63.35 -2.29 11.34
C PHE A 356 64.19 -1.12 11.88
N PRO A 357 64.21 -0.89 13.21
CA PRO A 357 65.22 -0.01 13.79
C PRO A 357 66.58 -0.69 13.64
N VAL A 358 67.53 0.03 13.06
CA VAL A 358 68.98 -0.28 13.13
C VAL A 358 69.44 -0.11 14.57
#